data_AF-H5US97-F1
#
_entry.id   AF-H5US97-F1
#
_cell.length_a   1.000
_cell.length_b   1.000
_cell.length_c   1.000
_cell.angle_alpha   90.00
_cell.angle_beta   90.00
_cell.angle_gamma   90.00
#
_symmetry.space_group_name_H-M   'P 1'
#
loop_
_entity.id
_entity.type
_entity.pdbx_description
1 polymer ?
#
loop_
_entity_poly.entity_id
_entity_poly.type
_entity_poly.pdbx_seq_one_letter_code
_entity_poly.pdbx_strand_id
1 'polypeptide(L)'
;PSLDPHWLASFFNSPLGKWNVERVQYGAAQGVINLSEVASFMVPLPSREEQARRIRQLHRASENHAAMRASIKAIVEHLQEYKQSLITAAATGEFDVTTASTRIPG
;
A
#
# COMPACT_ATOMS: atom_id res chain seq x y z
N PRO A 1 -25.58 18.21 8.54
CA PRO A 1 -24.23 17.77 8.11
C PRO A 1 -24.34 16.50 7.25
N SER A 2 -24.00 16.59 5.96
CA SER A 2 -24.01 15.42 5.08
C SER A 2 -22.68 14.65 5.19
N LEU A 3 -22.74 13.32 5.13
CA LEU A 3 -21.60 12.41 5.34
C LEU A 3 -20.97 12.03 3.99
N ASP A 4 -19.65 12.06 3.91
CA ASP A 4 -18.89 11.59 2.73
C ASP A 4 -18.61 10.08 2.89
N PRO A 5 -19.02 9.23 1.93
CA PRO A 5 -18.72 7.81 1.99
C PRO A 5 -17.21 7.51 2.12
N HIS A 6 -16.36 8.30 1.48
CA HIS A 6 -14.91 8.14 1.57
C HIS A 6 -14.37 8.56 2.94
N TRP A 7 -15.00 9.53 3.60
CA TRP A 7 -14.69 9.87 5.00
C TRP A 7 -14.99 8.70 5.93
N LEU A 8 -16.18 8.12 5.82
CA LEU A 8 -16.56 6.97 6.64
C LEU A 8 -15.61 5.79 6.42
N ALA A 9 -15.31 5.45 5.16
CA ALA A 9 -14.37 4.39 4.83
C ALA A 9 -12.96 4.68 5.37
N SER A 10 -12.49 5.92 5.27
CA SER A 10 -11.18 6.33 5.81
C SER A 10 -11.12 6.24 7.32
N PHE A 11 -12.21 6.59 8.02
CA PHE A 11 -12.31 6.45 9.47
C PHE A 11 -12.22 4.98 9.90
N PHE A 12 -12.98 4.08 9.28
CA PHE A 12 -12.93 2.65 9.63
C PHE A 12 -11.56 2.02 9.37
N ASN A 13 -10.83 2.50 8.36
CA ASN A 13 -9.46 2.07 8.07
C ASN A 13 -8.40 2.73 8.96
N SER A 14 -8.76 3.75 9.74
CA SER A 14 -7.86 4.40 10.70
C SER A 14 -7.62 3.52 11.93
N PRO A 15 -6.56 3.78 12.73
CA PRO A 15 -6.31 3.03 13.96
C PRO A 15 -7.50 3.02 14.92
N LEU A 16 -8.22 4.14 15.04
CA LEU A 16 -9.37 4.23 15.93
C LEU A 16 -10.58 3.43 15.41
N GLY A 17 -10.80 3.45 14.09
CA GLY A 17 -11.83 2.64 13.45
C GLY A 17 -11.58 1.15 13.64
N LYS A 18 -10.33 0.71 13.40
CA LYS A 18 -9.91 -0.68 13.62
C LYS A 18 -10.02 -1.08 15.09
N TRP A 19 -9.62 -0.22 16.02
CA TRP A 19 -9.75 -0.49 17.44
C TRP A 19 -11.22 -0.67 17.87
N ASN A 20 -12.15 0.11 17.33
CA ASN A 20 -13.58 -0.08 17.60
C ASN A 20 -14.06 -1.45 17.09
N VAL A 21 -13.66 -1.83 15.87
CA VAL A 21 -13.96 -3.13 15.26
C VAL A 21 -13.37 -4.28 16.09
N GLU A 22 -12.11 -4.18 16.49
CA GLU A 22 -11.39 -5.20 17.25
C GLU A 22 -11.98 -5.48 18.62
N ARG A 23 -12.63 -4.48 19.23
CA ARG A 23 -13.25 -4.61 20.56
C ARG A 23 -14.57 -5.35 20.55
N VAL A 24 -15.32 -5.27 19.45
CA VAL A 24 -16.67 -5.83 19.36
C VAL A 24 -16.71 -7.09 18.51
N GLN A 25 -15.68 -7.34 17.70
CA GLN A 25 -15.60 -8.58 16.92
C GLN A 25 -15.54 -9.81 17.84
N TYR A 26 -16.21 -10.87 17.42
CA TYR A 26 -16.21 -12.16 18.10
C TYR A 26 -16.03 -13.30 17.09
N GLY A 27 -15.67 -14.49 17.58
CA GLY A 27 -15.39 -15.67 16.75
C GLY A 27 -13.89 -15.95 16.61
N ALA A 28 -13.49 -17.21 16.83
CA ALA A 28 -12.09 -17.60 16.95
C ALA A 28 -11.32 -17.65 15.61
N ALA A 29 -12.01 -17.94 14.51
CA ALA A 29 -11.39 -18.10 13.18
C ALA A 29 -11.76 -16.99 12.18
N GLN A 30 -12.96 -16.42 12.29
CA GLN A 30 -13.40 -15.25 11.54
C GLN A 30 -14.11 -14.29 12.49
N GLY A 31 -13.60 -13.06 12.59
CA GLY A 31 -14.25 -12.01 13.36
C GLY A 31 -15.59 -11.64 12.72
N VAL A 32 -16.67 -11.79 13.48
CA VAL A 32 -18.02 -11.38 13.12
C VAL A 32 -18.35 -10.12 13.93
N ILE A 33 -19.06 -9.18 13.30
CA ILE A 33 -19.53 -7.95 13.93
C ILE A 33 -20.99 -7.75 13.58
N ASN A 34 -21.80 -7.36 14.56
CA ASN A 34 -23.21 -7.08 14.35
C ASN A 34 -23.43 -5.66 13.84
N LEU A 35 -24.45 -5.47 12.99
CA LEU A 35 -24.78 -4.14 12.46
C LEU A 35 -25.12 -3.13 13.58
N SER A 36 -25.73 -3.59 14.68
CA SER A 36 -26.03 -2.78 15.86
C SER A 36 -24.76 -2.27 16.56
N GLU A 37 -23.70 -3.08 16.61
CA GLU A 37 -22.41 -2.68 17.17
C GLU A 37 -21.76 -1.61 16.29
N VAL A 38 -21.73 -1.81 14.97
CA VAL A 38 -21.21 -0.82 14.01
C VAL A 38 -21.98 0.50 14.12
N ALA A 39 -23.31 0.45 14.24
CA ALA A 39 -24.16 1.63 14.38
C ALA A 39 -23.89 2.41 15.69
N SER A 40 -23.34 1.76 16.72
CA SER A 40 -22.99 2.40 17.99
C SER A 40 -21.65 3.15 17.97
N PHE A 41 -20.85 3.00 16.91
CA PHE A 41 -19.53 3.61 16.86
C PHE A 41 -19.61 5.13 16.76
N MET A 42 -18.87 5.82 17.62
CA MET A 42 -18.72 7.26 17.51
C MET A 42 -17.77 7.61 16.36
N VAL A 43 -18.34 8.08 15.26
CA VAL A 43 -17.59 8.55 14.09
C VAL A 43 -17.42 10.07 14.18
N PRO A 44 -16.20 10.62 14.14
CA PRO A 44 -15.99 12.06 14.04
C PRO A 44 -16.62 12.59 12.76
N LEU A 45 -17.50 13.60 12.86
CA LEU A 45 -18.19 14.17 11.71
C LEU A 45 -17.89 15.67 11.59
N PRO A 46 -16.71 16.06 11.07
CA PRO A 46 -16.39 17.46 10.82
C PRO A 46 -17.25 18.04 9.69
N SER A 47 -17.10 19.33 9.40
CA SER A 47 -17.81 19.98 8.29
C SER A 47 -17.56 19.28 6.97
N ARG A 48 -18.51 19.40 6.03
CA ARG A 48 -18.39 18.81 4.68
C ARG A 48 -17.11 19.26 3.95
N GLU A 49 -16.75 20.51 4.11
CA GLU A 49 -15.54 21.08 3.52
C GLU A 49 -14.28 20.44 4.10
N GLU A 50 -14.24 20.25 5.42
CA GLU A 50 -13.10 19.63 6.09
C GLU A 50 -12.98 18.14 5.73
N GLN A 51 -14.09 17.41 5.64
CA GLN A 51 -14.11 16.03 5.13
C GLN A 51 -13.48 15.98 3.73
N ALA A 52 -13.96 16.81 2.80
CA ALA A 52 -13.47 16.84 1.42
C ALA A 52 -11.99 17.23 1.35
N ARG A 53 -11.53 18.19 2.17
CA ARG A 53 -10.12 18.60 2.24
C ARG A 53 -9.23 17.45 2.68
N ARG A 54 -9.60 16.75 3.75
CA ARG A 54 -8.85 15.61 4.28
C ARG A 54 -8.81 14.44 3.31
N ILE A 55 -9.94 14.12 2.67
CA ILE A 55 -10.01 13.05 1.66
C ILE A 55 -9.14 13.36 0.45
N ARG A 56 -9.13 14.60 -0.05
CA ARG A 56 -8.20 15.00 -1.12
C ARG A 56 -6.73 14.83 -0.72
N GLN A 57 -6.38 15.15 0.53
CA GLN A 57 -5.01 14.95 1.03
C GLN A 57 -4.64 13.45 1.07
N LEU A 58 -5.54 12.62 1.58
CA LEU A 58 -5.33 11.17 1.66
C LEU A 58 -5.21 10.54 0.26
N HIS A 59 -6.02 10.98 -0.70
CA HIS A 59 -5.97 10.51 -2.07
C HIS A 59 -4.62 10.82 -2.72
N ARG A 60 -4.17 12.08 -2.63
CA ARG A 60 -2.86 12.50 -3.16
C ARG A 60 -1.70 11.70 -2.55
N ALA A 61 -1.72 11.48 -1.24
CA ALA A 61 -0.70 10.66 -0.59
C ALA A 61 -0.71 9.22 -1.11
N SER A 62 -1.90 8.65 -1.31
CA SER A 62 -2.08 7.29 -1.81
C SER A 62 -1.63 7.15 -3.27
N GLU A 63 -1.90 8.13 -4.12
CA GLU A 63 -1.40 8.21 -5.51
C GLU A 63 0.13 8.27 -5.55
N ASN A 64 0.74 9.12 -4.73
CA ASN A 64 2.20 9.23 -4.64
C ASN A 64 2.83 7.91 -4.20
N HIS A 65 2.25 7.23 -3.19
CA HIS A 65 2.72 5.92 -2.75
C HIS A 65 2.57 4.87 -3.85
N ALA A 66 1.47 4.87 -4.60
CA ALA A 66 1.25 3.96 -5.71
C ALA A 66 2.28 4.15 -6.84
N ALA A 67 2.58 5.41 -7.19
CA ALA A 67 3.59 5.75 -8.19
C ALA A 67 5.00 5.31 -7.75
N MET A 68 5.34 5.52 -6.48
CA MET A 68 6.62 5.10 -5.93
C MET A 68 6.77 3.58 -5.91
N ARG A 69 5.70 2.86 -5.53
CA ARG A 69 5.65 1.40 -5.59
C ARG A 69 5.82 0.87 -7.03
N ALA A 70 5.16 1.50 -8.00
CA ALA A 70 5.28 1.13 -9.41
C ALA A 70 6.73 1.34 -9.91
N SER A 71 7.36 2.45 -9.53
CA SER A 71 8.75 2.75 -9.88
C SER A 71 9.72 1.71 -9.31
N ILE A 72 9.55 1.34 -8.03
CA ILE A 72 10.37 0.30 -7.39
C ILE A 72 10.19 -1.05 -8.09
N LYS A 73 8.95 -1.41 -8.46
CA LYS A 73 8.67 -2.65 -9.18
C LYS A 73 9.39 -2.71 -10.53
N ALA A 74 9.34 -1.61 -11.29
CA ALA A 74 10.05 -1.50 -12.57
C ALA A 74 11.58 -1.62 -12.41
N ILE A 75 12.15 -0.98 -11.37
CA ILE A 75 13.59 -1.11 -11.07
C ILE A 75 13.96 -2.57 -10.79
N VAL A 76 13.15 -3.27 -9.98
CA VAL A 76 13.39 -4.70 -9.68
C VAL A 76 13.32 -5.55 -10.95
N GLU A 77 12.34 -5.31 -11.82
CA GLU A 77 12.20 -6.02 -13.10
C GLU A 77 13.43 -5.79 -14.00
N HIS A 78 13.88 -4.54 -14.17
CA HIS A 78 15.08 -4.22 -14.95
C HIS A 78 16.34 -4.88 -14.37
N LEU A 79 16.50 -4.93 -13.05
CA LEU A 79 17.63 -5.60 -12.41
C LEU A 79 17.61 -7.11 -12.63
N GLN A 80 16.42 -7.72 -12.70
CA GLN A 80 16.27 -9.14 -13.02
C GLN A 80 16.62 -9.44 -14.48
N GLU A 81 16.14 -8.62 -15.41
CA GLU A 81 16.49 -8.72 -16.84
C GLU A 81 17.99 -8.54 -17.06
N TYR A 82 18.59 -7.52 -16.43
CA TYR A 82 20.02 -7.27 -16.51
C TYR A 82 20.83 -8.44 -15.95
N LYS A 83 20.44 -8.98 -14.79
CA LYS A 83 21.07 -10.18 -14.22
C LYS A 83 20.97 -11.37 -15.18
N GLN A 84 19.82 -11.58 -15.81
CA GLN A 84 19.64 -12.68 -16.76
C GLN A 84 20.50 -12.49 -18.00
N SER A 85 20.60 -11.28 -18.53
CA SER A 85 21.47 -10.94 -19.67
C SER A 85 22.94 -11.20 -19.35
N LEU A 86 23.43 -10.78 -18.19
CA LEU A 86 24.80 -11.05 -17.75
C LEU A 86 25.11 -12.54 -17.60
N ILE A 87 24.17 -13.32 -17.04
CA ILE A 87 24.32 -14.78 -16.95
C ILE A 87 24.40 -15.40 -18.34
N THR A 88 23.53 -14.98 -19.26
CA THR A 88 23.53 -15.47 -20.64
C THR A 88 24.85 -15.14 -21.34
N ALA A 89 25.32 -13.89 -21.25
CA ALA A 89 26.59 -13.46 -21.85
C ALA A 89 27.80 -14.22 -21.28
N ALA A 90 27.80 -14.50 -19.97
CA ALA A 90 28.83 -15.32 -19.33
C ALA A 90 28.78 -16.78 -19.81
N ALA A 91 27.58 -17.34 -19.96
CA ALA A 91 27.39 -18.72 -20.40
C ALA A 91 27.72 -18.93 -21.90
N THR A 92 27.52 -17.91 -22.74
CA THR A 92 27.89 -17.94 -24.16
C THR A 92 29.36 -17.59 -24.41
N GLY A 93 30.11 -17.23 -23.36
CA GLY A 93 31.51 -16.82 -23.45
C GLY A 93 31.71 -15.40 -24.01
N GLU A 94 30.63 -14.64 -24.21
CA GLU A 94 30.67 -13.22 -24.59
C GLU A 94 31.06 -12.30 -23.42
N PHE A 95 31.06 -12.83 -22.19
CA PHE A 95 31.49 -12.15 -20.97
C PHE A 95 32.47 -13.03 -20.17
N ASP A 96 33.73 -12.60 -20.06
CA ASP A 96 34.77 -13.31 -19.31
C ASP A 96 34.67 -13.02 -17.81
N VAL A 97 34.09 -13.99 -17.09
CA VAL A 97 33.91 -13.95 -15.63
C VAL A 97 35.22 -14.04 -14.84
N THR A 98 36.37 -14.37 -15.47
CA THR A 98 37.67 -14.49 -14.78
C THR A 98 38.43 -13.17 -14.67
N THR A 99 38.12 -12.19 -15.52
CA THR A 99 38.64 -10.82 -15.49
C THR A 99 37.65 -9.81 -14.92
N ALA A 100 36.38 -10.21 -14.72
CA ALA A 100 35.35 -9.38 -14.11
C ALA A 100 35.68 -9.09 -12.62
N SER A 101 36.12 -7.86 -12.34
CA SER A 101 36.19 -7.33 -10.98
C SER A 101 34.79 -7.36 -10.34
N THR A 102 34.69 -7.52 -9.01
CA THR A 102 33.44 -7.56 -8.21
C THR A 102 32.53 -6.33 -8.37
N ARG A 103 32.90 -5.38 -9.21
CA ARG A 103 32.16 -4.17 -9.53
C ARG A 103 31.27 -4.45 -10.73
N ILE A 104 29.95 -4.33 -10.53
CA ILE A 104 28.92 -4.46 -11.57
C ILE A 104 29.34 -3.59 -12.77
N PRO A 105 29.49 -4.15 -13.99
CA PRO A 105 29.74 -3.36 -15.19
C PRO A 105 28.57 -2.39 -15.38
N GLY A 106 28.90 -1.11 -15.64
CA GLY A 106 27.93 -0.06 -15.92
C GLY A 106 27.40 -0.14 -17.35
#